data_AF-A0A958FC39-F1
#
_entry.id   AF-A0A958FC39-F1
#
_cell.length_a   1.000
_cell.length_b   1.000
_cell.length_c   1.000
_cell.angle_alpha   90.00
_cell.angle_beta   90.00
_cell.angle_gamma   90.00
#
_symmetry.space_group_name_H-M   'P 1'
#
loop_
_entity.id
_entity.type
_entity.pdbx_description
1 polymer ?
#
loop_
_entity_poly.entity_id
_entity_poly.type
_entity_poly.pdbx_seq_one_letter_code
_entity_poly.pdbx_strand_id
1 'polypeptide(L)'
;NESTVLRGGYSFTEQPIPSSEVLFNILAPGVIEQTVTLGLSRTLSQKLTLNVALMHGFSNTVSGPNPLDPFETIDLEMNQWEGDISISWKL
;
A
#
# COMPACT_ATOMS: atom_id res chain seq x y z
N ASN A 1 18.07 -13.46 24.31
CA ASN A 1 16.85 -13.78 23.55
C ASN A 1 16.63 -12.74 22.48
N GLU A 2 17.36 -12.81 21.36
CA GLU A 2 17.19 -11.87 20.23
C GLU A 2 17.12 -12.66 18.91
N SER A 3 16.22 -13.65 18.84
CA SER A 3 15.98 -14.44 17.62
C SER A 3 14.93 -13.79 16.71
N THR A 4 14.14 -12.83 17.23
CA THR A 4 12.98 -12.26 16.53
C THR A 4 12.94 -10.74 16.69
N VAL A 5 12.75 -10.04 15.57
CA VAL A 5 12.53 -8.59 15.50
C VAL A 5 11.16 -8.35 14.89
N LEU A 6 10.37 -7.49 15.54
CA LEU A 6 9.08 -7.03 15.04
C LEU A 6 9.20 -5.58 14.58
N ARG A 7 8.50 -5.23 13.50
CA ARG A 7 8.39 -3.87 12.97
C ARG A 7 6.93 -3.53 12.75
N GLY A 8 6.60 -2.27 12.99
CA GLY A 8 5.29 -1.70 12.67
C GLY A 8 5.50 -0.29 12.15
N GLY A 9 4.65 0.12 11.21
CA GLY A 9 4.71 1.45 10.61
C GLY A 9 3.32 1.91 10.20
N TYR A 10 3.18 3.23 10.13
CA TYR A 10 2.03 3.92 9.57
C TYR A 10 2.54 5.06 8.71
N SER A 11 1.92 5.27 7.56
CA SER A 11 2.19 6.40 6.69
C SER A 11 0.90 7.02 6.20
N PHE A 12 0.95 8.34 6.07
CA PHE A 12 -0.06 9.17 5.44
C PHE A 12 0.59 9.92 4.28
N THR A 13 -0.06 9.90 3.13
CA THR A 13 0.30 10.65 1.92
C THR A 13 -0.96 11.25 1.33
N GLU A 14 -0.85 12.39 0.66
CA GLU A 14 -1.98 12.96 -0.08
C GLU A 14 -2.07 12.30 -1.45
N GLN A 15 -3.27 11.90 -1.85
CA GLN A 15 -3.50 11.31 -3.16
C GLN A 15 -3.23 12.36 -4.26
N PRO A 16 -2.53 12.00 -5.37
CA PRO A 16 -2.05 13.00 -6.33
C PRO A 16 -3.04 13.35 -7.45
N ILE A 17 -4.21 12.68 -7.51
CA ILE A 17 -5.18 12.81 -8.60
C ILE A 17 -6.17 13.94 -8.28
N PRO A 18 -6.15 15.07 -9.00
CA PRO A 18 -7.16 16.09 -8.83
C PRO A 18 -8.53 15.60 -9.33
N SER A 19 -9.63 16.08 -8.75
CA SER A 19 -10.99 15.69 -9.14
C SER A 19 -11.31 15.89 -10.63
N SER A 20 -10.64 16.81 -11.33
CA SER A 20 -10.81 17.01 -12.77
C SER A 20 -10.16 15.93 -13.64
N GLU A 21 -9.28 15.09 -13.10
CA GLU A 21 -8.48 14.10 -13.83
C GLU A 21 -8.84 12.65 -13.47
N VAL A 22 -9.97 12.46 -12.80
CA VAL A 22 -10.47 11.14 -12.36
C VAL A 22 -10.73 10.22 -13.57
N LEU A 23 -11.35 10.73 -14.66
CA LEU A 23 -11.54 9.94 -15.89
C LEU A 23 -10.21 9.44 -16.49
N PHE A 24 -9.17 10.29 -16.48
CA PHE A 24 -7.87 9.95 -17.08
C PHE A 24 -7.11 8.88 -16.27
N ASN A 25 -7.32 8.85 -14.95
CA ASN A 25 -6.63 7.93 -14.05
C ASN A 25 -7.35 6.58 -13.82
N ILE A 26 -8.42 6.27 -14.56
CA ILE A 26 -9.16 4.99 -14.42
C ILE A 26 -8.25 3.76 -14.56
N LEU A 27 -7.24 3.80 -15.43
CA LEU A 27 -6.34 2.66 -15.66
C LEU A 27 -5.24 2.51 -14.59
N ALA A 28 -4.91 3.58 -13.90
CA ALA A 28 -3.84 3.63 -12.90
C ALA A 28 -4.28 4.49 -11.70
N PRO A 29 -5.28 4.04 -10.92
CA PRO A 29 -5.69 4.76 -9.74
C PRO A 29 -4.55 4.72 -8.72
N GLY A 30 -4.32 5.85 -8.06
CA GLY A 30 -3.32 6.03 -7.00
C GLY A 30 -3.93 6.73 -5.81
N VAL A 31 -5.13 6.30 -5.40
CA VAL A 31 -5.97 7.05 -4.45
C VAL A 31 -5.72 6.70 -2.98
N ILE A 32 -4.95 5.65 -2.67
CA ILE A 32 -4.65 5.28 -1.28
C ILE A 32 -3.79 6.35 -0.60
N GLU A 33 -4.25 6.81 0.56
CA GLU A 33 -3.54 7.82 1.37
C GLU A 33 -2.92 7.25 2.63
N GLN A 34 -3.59 6.26 3.23
CA GLN A 34 -3.20 5.71 4.52
C GLN A 34 -2.77 4.27 4.36
N THR A 35 -1.56 3.97 4.82
CA THR A 35 -1.05 2.60 4.85
C THR A 35 -0.52 2.25 6.23
N VAL A 36 -0.80 1.02 6.66
CA VAL A 36 -0.19 0.39 7.84
C VAL A 36 0.67 -0.76 7.38
N THR A 37 1.83 -0.91 8.02
CA THR A 37 2.79 -1.97 7.74
C THR A 37 3.13 -2.74 9.01
N LEU A 38 3.31 -4.05 8.87
CA LEU A 38 3.78 -4.94 9.92
C LEU A 38 4.88 -5.83 9.36
N GLY A 39 5.89 -6.13 10.16
CA GLY A 39 7.04 -6.93 9.72
C GLY A 39 7.61 -7.80 10.83
N LEU A 40 8.15 -8.95 10.43
CA LEU A 40 8.79 -9.94 11.28
C LEU A 40 10.11 -10.35 10.63
N SER A 41 11.21 -10.27 11.38
CA SER A 41 12.45 -10.95 11.03
C SER A 41 12.76 -12.00 12.08
N ARG A 42 13.04 -13.24 11.68
CA ARG A 42 13.45 -14.31 12.58
C ARG A 42 14.76 -14.95 12.11
N THR A 43 15.76 -14.92 12.97
CA THR A 43 17.02 -15.65 12.76
C THR A 43 16.78 -17.12 13.07
N LEU A 44 16.86 -17.96 12.03
CA LEU A 44 16.66 -19.41 12.09
C LEU A 44 17.95 -20.13 12.49
N SER A 45 19.09 -19.61 12.05
CA SER A 45 20.45 -20.08 12.35
C SER A 45 21.41 -18.90 12.37
N GLN A 46 22.63 -19.06 12.88
CA GLN A 46 23.65 -17.98 12.92
C GLN A 46 23.89 -17.29 11.56
N LYS A 47 23.60 -17.98 10.45
CA LYS A 47 23.78 -17.50 9.07
C LYS A 47 22.46 -17.20 8.33
N LEU A 48 21.30 -17.56 8.87
CA LEU A 48 20.03 -17.55 8.12
C LEU A 48 18.97 -16.74 8.85
N THR A 49 18.36 -15.77 8.16
CA THR A 49 17.25 -14.97 8.66
C THR A 49 16.09 -14.99 7.67
N LEU A 50 14.89 -15.28 8.16
CA LEU A 50 13.63 -15.17 7.43
C LEU A 50 13.01 -13.80 7.73
N ASN A 51 12.50 -13.11 6.72
CA ASN A 51 11.72 -11.89 6.87
C ASN A 51 10.34 -12.06 6.25
N VAL A 52 9.34 -11.47 6.89
CA VAL A 52 7.96 -11.39 6.40
C VAL A 52 7.49 -9.96 6.61
N ALA A 53 6.81 -9.39 5.62
CA ALA A 53 6.17 -8.09 5.73
C ALA A 53 4.74 -8.17 5.20
N LEU A 54 3.86 -7.34 5.78
CA LEU A 54 2.47 -7.16 5.38
C LEU A 54 2.19 -5.66 5.36
N MET A 55 1.54 -5.18 4.31
CA MET A 55 1.00 -3.82 4.21
C MET A 55 -0.48 -3.88 3.92
N HIS A 56 -1.24 -2.99 4.55
CA HIS A 56 -2.62 -2.71 4.19
C HIS A 56 -2.77 -1.22 3.91
N GLY A 57 -3.23 -0.90 2.70
CA GLY A 57 -3.69 0.42 2.32
C GLY A 57 -5.19 0.53 2.54
N PHE A 58 -5.62 1.45 3.40
CA PHE A 58 -7.03 1.67 3.70
C PHE A 58 -7.76 2.24 2.48
N SER A 59 -9.05 1.89 2.35
CA SER A 59 -9.84 2.37 1.22
C SER A 59 -9.94 3.89 1.21
N ASN A 60 -9.75 4.48 0.04
CA ASN A 60 -9.98 5.89 -0.20
C ASN A 60 -10.63 6.07 -1.56
N THR A 61 -11.48 7.10 -1.67
CA THR A 61 -12.27 7.38 -2.87
C THR A 61 -12.06 8.81 -3.31
N VAL A 62 -11.80 9.01 -4.60
CA VAL A 62 -11.72 10.32 -5.23
C VAL A 62 -12.81 10.42 -6.29
N SER A 63 -13.68 11.40 -6.14
CA SER A 63 -14.81 11.65 -7.04
C SER A 63 -14.51 12.84 -7.96
N GLY A 64 -14.98 12.77 -9.20
CA GLY A 64 -14.77 13.80 -10.22
C GLY A 64 -15.85 13.81 -11.29
N PRO A 65 -16.11 14.96 -11.94
CA PRO A 65 -17.07 15.05 -13.02
C PRO A 65 -16.59 14.26 -14.25
N ASN A 66 -17.51 13.64 -14.99
CA ASN A 66 -17.19 13.06 -16.29
C ASN A 66 -17.12 14.18 -17.35
N PRO A 67 -15.97 14.43 -18.01
CA PRO A 67 -15.89 15.43 -19.08
C PRO A 67 -16.67 15.05 -20.35
N LEU A 68 -17.12 13.79 -20.47
CA LEU A 68 -17.91 13.29 -21.61
C LEU A 68 -19.43 13.35 -21.36
N ASP A 69 -19.87 13.38 -20.10
CA ASP A 69 -21.27 13.53 -19.70
C ASP A 69 -21.36 14.41 -18.43
N PRO A 70 -21.86 15.65 -18.54
CA PRO A 70 -21.92 16.57 -17.41
C PRO A 70 -22.90 16.16 -16.29
N PHE A 71 -23.71 15.12 -16.49
CA PHE A 71 -24.60 14.58 -15.46
C PHE A 71 -24.04 13.36 -14.73
N GLU A 72 -22.87 12.86 -15.13
CA GLU A 72 -22.21 11.69 -14.55
C GLU A 72 -21.03 12.10 -13.65
N THR A 73 -20.88 11.41 -12.52
CA THR A 73 -19.74 11.52 -11.61
C THR A 73 -19.01 10.18 -11.60
N ILE A 74 -17.68 10.23 -11.67
CA ILE A 74 -16.80 9.06 -11.65
C ILE A 74 -16.18 8.98 -10.26
N ASP A 75 -16.19 7.78 -9.68
CA ASP A 75 -15.53 7.47 -8.41
C ASP A 75 -14.36 6.52 -8.67
N LEU A 76 -13.16 6.90 -8.21
CA LEU A 76 -12.01 6.01 -8.14
C LEU A 76 -11.81 5.58 -6.69
N GLU A 77 -12.00 4.30 -6.41
CA GLU A 77 -11.76 3.69 -5.11
C GLU A 77 -10.68 2.61 -5.21
N MET A 78 -9.81 2.54 -4.21
CA MET A 78 -8.81 1.47 -4.09
C MET A 78 -8.71 0.93 -2.67
N ASN A 79 -8.66 -0.38 -2.55
CA ASN A 79 -8.28 -1.11 -1.35
C ASN A 79 -7.10 -2.03 -1.69
N GLN A 80 -6.04 -1.99 -0.89
CA GLN A 80 -4.80 -2.71 -1.21
C GLN A 80 -4.28 -3.54 -0.03
N TRP A 81 -3.77 -4.71 -0.39
CA TRP A 81 -3.00 -5.59 0.47
C TRP A 81 -1.72 -5.98 -0.23
N GLU A 82 -0.61 -5.99 0.49
CA GLU A 82 0.68 -6.45 -0.01
C GLU A 82 1.34 -7.33 1.04
N GLY A 83 2.00 -8.41 0.59
CA GLY A 83 2.75 -9.31 1.45
C GLY A 83 4.08 -9.68 0.80
N ASP A 84 5.14 -9.68 1.60
CA ASP A 84 6.49 -10.08 1.19
C ASP A 84 7.03 -11.17 2.10
N ILE A 85 7.81 -12.08 1.51
CA ILE A 85 8.60 -13.07 2.23
C ILE A 85 10.00 -13.11 1.60
N SER A 86 11.04 -12.93 2.41
CA SER A 86 12.41 -12.93 1.95
C SER A 86 13.35 -13.67 2.89
N ILE A 87 14.47 -14.17 2.35
CA ILE A 87 15.49 -14.90 3.10
C ILE A 87 16.83 -14.16 2.95
N SER A 88 17.52 -13.95 4.07
CA SER A 88 18.84 -13.33 4.11
C SER A 88 19.88 -14.31 4.64
N TRP A 89 21.02 -14.40 3.95
CA TRP A 89 22.12 -15.28 4.32
C TRP A 89 23.41 -14.48 4.60
N LYS A 90 24.14 -14.84 5.67
CA LYS A 90 25.45 -14.27 6.01
C LYS A 90 26.56 -15.24 5.60
N LEU A 91 27.52 -14.73 4.80
CA LEU A 91 28.74 -15.43 4.38
C LEU A 91 29.63 -15.78 5.58
#